data_AF-A0AAV8W1Y8-F1
#
_entry.id   AF-A0AAV8W1Y8-F1
#
_cell.length_a   1.000
_cell.length_b   1.000
_cell.length_c   1.000
_cell.angle_alpha   90.00
_cell.angle_beta   90.00
_cell.angle_gamma   90.00
#
_symmetry.space_group_name_H-M   'P 1'
#
loop_
_entity.id
_entity.type
_entity.pdbx_description
1 polymer ?
#
loop_
_entity_poly.entity_id
_entity_poly.type
_entity_poly.pdbx_seq_one_letter_code
_entity_poly.pdbx_strand_id
1 'polypeptide(L)'
;MTREQLEVFCHRIKEENEREREERNFFQMERDKIRTFWEITRNELEEARAKLRNKDRQIEESAEKNDEELKFYKQKVKHLQYEHQNNLTECKAEALVSLKNAQDDHTAQERELLKDKKDLKILMREQEVAHQDQMKTIKLQHSEEINKIRNDFESRAKELEFKYEKKFNDLKTELNTKHDMELVEIDERKNGQIDNLTAHHDRAFNEMKNYYNDITLNNLALISSLKDQMEVLRKQNERMTKQVADLNAENKKLTIPLQKALADVQEYKRQLQNYEKDKISLTNTKSKLSETLKELENVQWAYDALQLRFEKLQEERNELHDRFVKAILEVQQKTGVKNILLQKRIENLSQVAEHREAIIGELSAAAQKPPAKSNQKLEEILAKKNATISDLQYELARVCKAHDDLLEMYEEKLVQYGIPRGELGFTPFRIIPEGQGGLAKGPAGLATKNR
;
A
#
# COMPACT_ATOMS: atom_id res chain seq x y z
N MET A 1 -38.29 -34.99 166.16
CA MET A 1 -37.27 -34.06 165.66
C MET A 1 -37.17 -32.88 166.60
N THR A 2 -35.97 -32.51 167.02
CA THR A 2 -35.71 -31.27 167.77
C THR A 2 -35.83 -30.06 166.83
N ARG A 3 -36.10 -28.86 167.37
CA ARG A 3 -36.32 -27.63 166.58
C ARG A 3 -35.20 -27.35 165.56
N GLU A 4 -33.95 -27.60 165.93
CA GLU A 4 -32.79 -27.46 165.04
C GLU A 4 -32.81 -28.45 163.86
N GLN A 5 -33.34 -29.67 164.03
CA GLN A 5 -33.44 -30.65 162.94
C GLN A 5 -34.50 -30.26 161.90
N LEU A 6 -35.56 -29.55 162.31
CA LEU A 6 -36.60 -29.03 161.41
C LEU A 6 -36.14 -27.80 160.63
N GLU A 7 -35.33 -26.92 161.25
CA GLU A 7 -34.73 -25.76 160.56
C GLU A 7 -33.71 -26.20 159.49
N VAL A 8 -32.88 -27.21 159.78
CA VAL A 8 -31.96 -27.80 158.79
C VAL A 8 -32.70 -28.48 157.63
N PHE A 9 -33.80 -29.19 157.93
CA PHE A 9 -34.62 -29.83 156.88
C PHE A 9 -35.36 -28.79 156.01
N CYS A 10 -35.88 -27.71 156.60
CA CYS A 10 -36.49 -26.60 155.84
C CYS A 10 -35.46 -25.88 154.96
N HIS A 11 -34.23 -25.69 155.43
CA HIS A 11 -33.16 -25.12 154.60
C HIS A 11 -32.78 -26.03 153.43
N ARG A 12 -32.68 -27.35 153.66
CA ARG A 12 -32.41 -28.32 152.59
C ARG A 12 -33.51 -28.32 151.54
N ILE A 13 -34.79 -28.31 151.93
CA ILE A 13 -35.91 -28.23 150.98
C ILE A 13 -35.92 -26.88 150.23
N LYS A 14 -35.56 -25.77 150.88
CA LYS A 14 -35.40 -24.48 150.19
C LYS A 14 -34.29 -24.51 149.14
N GLU A 15 -33.13 -25.06 149.48
CA GLU A 15 -32.01 -25.21 148.55
C GLU A 15 -32.34 -26.16 147.40
N GLU A 16 -33.05 -27.27 147.66
CA GLU A 16 -33.55 -28.17 146.61
C GLU A 16 -34.58 -27.46 145.71
N ASN A 17 -35.48 -26.65 146.27
CA ASN A 17 -36.45 -25.87 145.47
C ASN A 17 -35.78 -24.77 144.64
N GLU A 18 -34.74 -24.12 145.18
CA GLU A 18 -33.95 -23.14 144.43
C GLU A 18 -33.16 -23.80 143.30
N ARG A 19 -32.55 -24.97 143.55
CA ARG A 19 -31.86 -25.75 142.50
C ARG A 19 -32.84 -26.21 141.41
N GLU A 20 -34.01 -26.74 141.77
CA GLU A 20 -35.05 -27.11 140.80
C GLU A 20 -35.55 -25.90 139.99
N ARG A 21 -35.63 -24.72 140.61
CA ARG A 21 -35.97 -23.46 139.90
C ARG A 21 -34.88 -23.04 138.92
N GLU A 22 -33.62 -23.13 139.32
CA GLU A 22 -32.47 -22.84 138.47
C GLU A 22 -32.39 -23.82 137.29
N GLU A 23 -32.57 -25.11 137.54
CA GLU A 23 -32.63 -26.14 136.50
C GLU A 23 -33.80 -25.90 135.55
N ARG A 24 -35.00 -25.61 136.06
CA ARG A 24 -36.16 -25.26 135.22
C ARG A 24 -35.90 -24.03 134.37
N ASN A 25 -35.29 -22.98 134.92
CA ASN A 25 -34.94 -21.77 134.18
C ASN A 25 -33.89 -22.06 133.11
N PHE A 26 -32.88 -22.88 133.42
CA PHE A 26 -31.87 -23.33 132.47
C PHE A 26 -32.50 -24.12 131.30
N PHE A 27 -33.34 -25.11 131.60
CA PHE A 27 -34.04 -25.90 130.57
C PHE A 27 -35.03 -25.06 129.76
N GLN A 28 -35.68 -24.06 130.36
CA GLN A 28 -36.51 -23.10 129.61
C GLN A 28 -35.67 -22.28 128.64
N MET A 29 -34.53 -21.75 129.08
CA MET A 29 -33.64 -20.97 128.25
C MET A 29 -33.05 -21.81 127.10
N GLU A 30 -32.64 -23.05 127.38
CA GLU A 30 -32.14 -23.97 126.34
C GLU A 30 -33.24 -24.37 125.35
N ARG A 31 -34.47 -24.64 125.82
CA ARG A 31 -35.60 -24.89 124.93
C ARG A 31 -35.89 -23.69 124.02
N ASP A 32 -35.87 -22.49 124.57
CA ASP A 32 -36.15 -21.26 123.81
C ASP A 32 -35.00 -20.94 122.83
N LYS A 33 -33.73 -21.23 123.18
CA LYS A 33 -32.59 -21.21 122.25
C LYS A 33 -32.74 -22.22 121.13
N ILE A 34 -33.09 -23.47 121.44
CA ILE A 34 -33.31 -24.52 120.43
C ILE A 34 -34.46 -24.11 119.50
N ARG A 35 -35.53 -23.54 120.04
CA ARG A 35 -36.66 -23.05 119.26
C ARG A 35 -36.27 -21.92 118.32
N THR A 36 -35.50 -20.93 118.79
CA THR A 36 -35.02 -19.83 117.95
C THR A 36 -34.05 -20.32 116.86
N PHE A 37 -33.12 -21.22 117.19
CA PHE A 37 -32.28 -21.86 116.16
C PHE A 37 -33.09 -22.65 115.15
N TRP A 38 -34.11 -23.39 115.60
CA TRP A 38 -35.00 -24.11 114.70
C TRP A 38 -35.79 -23.17 113.79
N GLU A 39 -36.34 -22.06 114.31
CA GLU A 39 -37.05 -21.04 113.52
C GLU A 39 -36.10 -20.36 112.51
N ILE A 40 -34.87 -20.01 112.90
CA ILE A 40 -33.86 -19.42 112.00
C ILE A 40 -33.47 -20.41 110.90
N THR A 41 -33.05 -21.62 111.25
CA THR A 41 -32.62 -22.64 110.28
C THR A 41 -33.75 -23.06 109.35
N ARG A 42 -34.99 -23.09 109.85
CA ARG A 42 -36.18 -23.30 109.02
C ARG A 42 -36.37 -22.15 108.03
N ASN A 43 -36.30 -20.90 108.48
CA ASN A 43 -36.42 -19.73 107.61
C ASN A 43 -35.30 -19.69 106.56
N GLU A 44 -34.04 -19.95 106.96
CA GLU A 44 -32.90 -20.04 106.04
C GLU A 44 -33.09 -21.15 104.99
N LEU A 45 -33.62 -22.30 105.39
CA LEU A 45 -33.96 -23.38 104.46
C LEU A 45 -35.09 -22.98 103.49
N GLU A 46 -36.13 -22.30 103.98
CA GLU A 46 -37.22 -21.78 103.16
C GLU A 46 -36.71 -20.73 102.16
N GLU A 47 -35.83 -19.82 102.58
CA GLU A 47 -35.14 -18.85 101.72
C GLU A 47 -34.23 -19.51 100.68
N ALA A 48 -33.43 -20.49 101.08
CA ALA A 48 -32.56 -21.22 100.15
C ALA A 48 -33.36 -21.97 99.09
N ARG A 49 -34.48 -22.60 99.49
CA ARG A 49 -35.43 -23.24 98.57
C ARG A 49 -36.11 -22.24 97.65
N ALA A 50 -36.41 -21.03 98.12
CA ALA A 50 -36.95 -19.96 97.27
C ALA A 50 -35.90 -19.45 96.26
N LYS A 51 -34.65 -19.27 96.69
CA LYS A 51 -33.52 -18.90 95.82
C LYS A 51 -33.25 -19.95 94.74
N LEU A 52 -33.28 -21.24 95.09
CA LEU A 52 -33.13 -22.34 94.12
C LEU A 52 -34.25 -22.30 93.07
N ARG A 53 -35.52 -22.21 93.50
CA ARG A 53 -36.66 -22.09 92.57
C ARG A 53 -36.53 -20.88 91.63
N ASN A 54 -36.08 -19.74 92.16
CA ASN A 54 -35.84 -18.55 91.33
C ASN A 54 -34.69 -18.77 90.32
N LYS A 55 -33.64 -19.52 90.71
CA LYS A 55 -32.52 -19.84 89.81
C LYS A 55 -32.93 -20.84 88.73
N ASP A 56 -33.69 -21.87 89.07
CA ASP A 56 -34.26 -22.81 88.10
C ASP A 56 -35.14 -22.06 87.09
N ARG A 57 -35.99 -21.15 87.57
CA ARG A 57 -36.79 -20.29 86.69
C ARG A 57 -35.94 -19.39 85.79
N GLN A 58 -34.85 -18.81 86.30
CA GLN A 58 -33.92 -18.02 85.48
C GLN A 58 -33.24 -18.87 84.41
N ILE A 59 -32.89 -20.13 84.73
CA ILE A 59 -32.30 -21.07 83.77
C ILE A 59 -33.31 -21.37 82.66
N GLU A 60 -34.55 -21.69 83.02
CA GLU A 60 -35.64 -21.92 82.06
C GLU A 60 -35.85 -20.70 81.14
N GLU A 61 -35.99 -19.50 81.70
CA GLU A 61 -36.17 -18.27 80.91
C GLU A 61 -34.98 -17.99 79.99
N SER A 62 -33.76 -18.29 80.43
CA SER A 62 -32.56 -18.15 79.58
C SER A 62 -32.51 -19.18 78.46
N ALA A 63 -32.98 -20.40 78.71
CA ALA A 63 -33.05 -21.47 77.72
C ALA A 63 -34.13 -21.18 76.67
N GLU A 64 -35.30 -20.68 77.10
CA GLU A 64 -36.38 -20.23 76.22
C GLU A 64 -35.90 -19.11 75.29
N LYS A 65 -35.24 -18.08 75.84
CA LYS A 65 -34.65 -16.98 75.04
C LYS A 65 -33.63 -17.49 74.03
N ASN A 66 -32.74 -18.40 74.44
CA ASN A 66 -31.75 -18.98 73.52
C ASN A 66 -32.41 -19.80 72.41
N ASP A 67 -33.48 -20.55 72.69
CA ASP A 67 -34.21 -21.31 71.65
C ASP A 67 -34.93 -20.37 70.66
N GLU A 68 -35.49 -19.26 71.14
CA GLU A 68 -36.06 -18.20 70.30
C GLU A 68 -35.00 -17.54 69.40
N GLU A 69 -33.84 -17.17 69.97
CA GLU A 69 -32.71 -16.63 69.22
C GLU A 69 -32.21 -17.63 68.16
N LEU A 70 -32.07 -18.90 68.53
CA LEU A 70 -31.65 -19.96 67.61
C LEU A 70 -32.63 -20.12 66.45
N LYS A 71 -33.94 -20.08 66.71
CA LYS A 71 -34.99 -20.08 65.67
C LYS A 71 -34.88 -18.87 64.76
N PHE A 72 -34.70 -17.68 65.32
CA PHE A 72 -34.50 -16.45 64.55
C PHE A 72 -33.26 -16.52 63.65
N TYR A 73 -32.11 -16.92 64.20
CA TYR A 73 -30.88 -17.09 63.42
C TYR A 73 -31.01 -18.15 62.33
N LYS A 74 -31.68 -19.27 62.62
CA LYS A 74 -31.96 -20.32 61.63
C LYS A 74 -32.82 -19.80 60.49
N GLN A 75 -33.83 -18.98 60.78
CA GLN A 75 -34.65 -18.35 59.74
C GLN A 75 -33.86 -17.32 58.94
N LYS A 76 -33.01 -16.52 59.59
CA LYS A 76 -32.12 -15.55 58.93
C LYS A 76 -31.15 -16.23 57.97
N VAL A 77 -30.54 -17.34 58.38
CA VAL A 77 -29.65 -18.13 57.51
C VAL A 77 -30.41 -18.70 56.31
N LYS A 78 -31.62 -19.24 56.50
CA LYS A 78 -32.44 -19.73 55.39
C LYS A 78 -32.78 -18.62 54.39
N HIS A 79 -33.14 -17.43 54.88
CA HIS A 79 -33.45 -16.29 54.03
C HIS A 79 -32.22 -15.85 53.23
N LEU A 80 -31.06 -15.70 53.89
CA LEU A 80 -29.80 -15.35 53.22
C LEU A 80 -29.38 -16.40 52.17
N GLN A 81 -29.58 -17.69 52.43
CA GLN A 81 -29.29 -18.74 51.46
C GLN A 81 -30.22 -18.66 50.24
N TYR A 82 -31.51 -18.42 50.47
CA TYR A 82 -32.49 -18.25 49.39
C TYR A 82 -32.18 -17.00 48.56
N GLU A 83 -31.89 -15.87 49.20
CA GLU A 83 -31.52 -14.62 48.54
C GLU A 83 -30.23 -14.80 47.72
N HIS A 84 -29.21 -15.42 48.29
CA HIS A 84 -27.96 -15.69 47.57
C HIS A 84 -28.20 -16.60 46.36
N GLN A 85 -29.01 -17.65 46.51
CA GLN A 85 -29.36 -18.53 45.41
C GLN A 85 -30.13 -17.79 44.31
N ASN A 86 -31.08 -16.93 44.69
CA ASN A 86 -31.85 -16.12 43.75
C ASN A 86 -30.97 -15.12 42.99
N ASN A 87 -30.12 -14.39 43.70
CA ASN A 87 -29.16 -13.45 43.11
C ASN A 87 -28.18 -14.19 42.17
N LEU A 88 -27.72 -15.38 42.54
CA LEU A 88 -26.88 -16.20 41.68
C LEU A 88 -27.61 -16.64 40.40
N THR A 89 -28.88 -17.03 40.50
CA THR A 89 -29.67 -17.38 39.32
C THR A 89 -29.96 -16.18 38.42
N GLU A 90 -30.22 -15.01 39.01
CA GLU A 90 -30.44 -13.76 38.29
C GLU A 90 -29.17 -13.32 37.56
N CYS A 91 -28.01 -13.24 38.24
CA CYS A 91 -26.74 -12.94 37.59
C CYS A 91 -26.40 -13.91 36.46
N LYS A 92 -26.70 -15.20 36.62
CA LYS A 92 -26.50 -16.20 35.55
C LYS A 92 -27.43 -15.95 34.37
N ALA A 93 -28.69 -15.61 34.61
CA ALA A 93 -29.65 -15.28 33.55
C ALA A 93 -29.23 -14.00 32.80
N GLU A 94 -28.85 -12.95 33.52
CA GLU A 94 -28.34 -11.70 32.94
C GLU A 94 -27.08 -11.92 32.10
N ALA A 95 -26.13 -12.72 32.60
CA ALA A 95 -24.91 -13.05 31.87
C ALA A 95 -25.22 -13.81 30.57
N LEU A 96 -26.18 -14.74 30.58
CA LEU A 96 -26.61 -15.47 29.38
C LEU A 96 -27.30 -14.56 28.36
N VAL A 97 -28.14 -13.63 28.81
CA VAL A 97 -28.78 -12.64 27.93
C VAL A 97 -27.74 -11.69 27.33
N SER A 98 -26.80 -11.20 28.14
CA SER A 98 -25.70 -10.35 27.66
C SER A 98 -24.83 -11.06 26.63
N LEU A 99 -24.47 -12.32 26.87
CA LEU A 99 -23.71 -13.14 25.94
C LEU A 99 -24.47 -13.35 24.62
N LYS A 100 -25.78 -13.61 24.69
CA LYS A 100 -26.62 -13.79 23.51
C LYS A 100 -26.74 -12.50 22.69
N ASN A 101 -26.95 -11.36 23.33
CA ASN A 101 -26.99 -10.07 22.66
C ASN A 101 -25.67 -9.77 21.94
N ALA A 102 -24.53 -10.00 22.61
CA ALA A 102 -23.22 -9.83 22.00
C ALA A 102 -23.01 -10.76 20.78
N GLN A 103 -23.49 -12.01 20.87
CA GLN A 103 -23.44 -12.96 19.76
C GLN A 103 -24.33 -12.52 18.58
N ASP A 104 -25.54 -12.04 18.86
CA ASP A 104 -26.48 -11.55 17.84
C ASP A 104 -25.93 -10.29 17.16
N ASP A 105 -25.34 -9.36 17.91
CA ASP A 105 -24.68 -8.16 17.39
C ASP A 105 -23.48 -8.50 16.49
N HIS A 106 -22.62 -9.43 16.94
CA HIS A 106 -21.50 -9.91 16.11
C HIS A 106 -21.99 -10.57 14.82
N THR A 107 -23.06 -11.36 14.89
CA THR A 107 -23.66 -12.02 13.72
C THR A 107 -24.25 -10.99 12.74
N ALA A 108 -24.87 -9.92 13.25
CA ALA A 108 -25.36 -8.80 12.45
C ALA A 108 -24.22 -8.06 11.74
N GLN A 109 -23.14 -7.71 12.47
CA GLN A 109 -21.96 -7.07 11.89
C GLN A 109 -21.30 -7.94 10.81
N GLU A 110 -21.19 -9.25 11.02
CA GLU A 110 -20.64 -10.17 10.02
C GLU A 110 -21.47 -10.18 8.74
N ARG A 111 -22.81 -10.20 8.86
CA ARG A 111 -23.71 -10.14 7.70
C ARG A 111 -23.57 -8.81 6.93
N GLU A 112 -23.44 -7.70 7.64
CA GLU A 112 -23.22 -6.38 7.04
C GLU A 112 -21.89 -6.32 6.28
N LEU A 113 -20.79 -6.78 6.91
CA LEU A 113 -19.48 -6.87 6.25
C LEU A 113 -19.49 -7.79 5.01
N LEU A 114 -20.24 -8.89 5.06
CA LEU A 114 -20.40 -9.78 3.90
C LEU A 114 -21.18 -9.11 2.76
N LYS A 115 -22.19 -8.29 3.10
CA LYS A 115 -22.94 -7.50 2.12
C LYS A 115 -22.05 -6.43 1.50
N ASP A 116 -21.36 -5.64 2.32
CA ASP A 116 -20.43 -4.59 1.85
C ASP A 116 -19.33 -5.18 0.96
N LYS A 117 -18.77 -6.34 1.33
CA LYS A 117 -17.81 -7.06 0.49
C LYS A 117 -18.39 -7.45 -0.88
N LYS A 118 -19.67 -7.84 -0.94
CA LYS A 118 -20.33 -8.19 -2.19
C LYS A 118 -20.58 -6.94 -3.03
N ASP A 119 -21.05 -5.87 -2.42
CA ASP A 119 -21.36 -4.60 -3.09
C ASP A 119 -20.07 -3.95 -3.64
N LEU A 120 -18.98 -3.96 -2.86
CA LEU A 120 -17.66 -3.52 -3.33
C LEU A 120 -17.14 -4.34 -4.51
N LYS A 121 -17.36 -5.67 -4.52
CA LYS A 121 -16.98 -6.52 -5.66
C LYS A 121 -17.77 -6.18 -6.92
N ILE A 122 -19.05 -5.87 -6.79
CA ILE A 122 -19.90 -5.46 -7.91
C ILE A 122 -19.38 -4.11 -8.44
N LEU A 123 -19.18 -3.13 -7.56
CA LEU A 123 -18.66 -1.81 -7.93
C LEU A 123 -17.30 -1.87 -8.64
N MET A 124 -16.37 -2.69 -8.13
CA MET A 124 -15.07 -2.90 -8.80
C MET A 124 -15.26 -3.46 -10.22
N ARG A 125 -16.15 -4.44 -10.39
CA ARG A 125 -16.40 -5.05 -11.70
C ARG A 125 -17.07 -4.07 -12.67
N GLU A 126 -17.97 -3.23 -12.18
CA GLU A 126 -18.58 -2.15 -12.96
C GLU A 126 -17.55 -1.11 -13.41
N GLN A 127 -16.63 -0.71 -12.51
CA GLN A 127 -15.52 0.18 -12.86
C GLN A 127 -14.56 -0.44 -13.88
N GLU A 128 -14.23 -1.73 -13.73
CA GLU A 128 -13.40 -2.45 -14.70
C GLU A 128 -14.03 -2.46 -16.10
N VAL A 129 -15.34 -2.73 -16.19
CA VAL A 129 -16.09 -2.70 -17.46
C VAL A 129 -16.10 -1.28 -18.04
N ALA A 130 -16.38 -0.26 -17.21
CA ALA A 130 -16.38 1.13 -17.64
C ALA A 130 -15.01 1.57 -18.19
N HIS A 131 -13.90 1.20 -17.52
CA HIS A 131 -12.55 1.48 -18.00
C HIS A 131 -12.23 0.73 -19.31
N GLN A 132 -12.67 -0.52 -19.44
CA GLN A 132 -12.51 -1.26 -20.70
C GLN A 132 -13.24 -0.58 -21.86
N ASP A 133 -14.45 -0.08 -21.62
CA ASP A 133 -15.22 0.62 -22.65
C ASP A 133 -14.61 1.98 -23.01
N GLN A 134 -14.13 2.74 -22.02
CA GLN A 134 -13.34 3.96 -22.27
C GLN A 134 -12.10 3.68 -23.12
N MET A 135 -11.36 2.60 -22.82
CA MET A 135 -10.19 2.22 -23.61
C MET A 135 -10.58 1.83 -25.05
N LYS A 136 -11.71 1.13 -25.25
CA LYS A 136 -12.22 0.83 -26.61
C LYS A 136 -12.56 2.11 -27.36
N THR A 137 -13.24 3.06 -26.71
CA THR A 137 -13.58 4.35 -27.33
C THR A 137 -12.34 5.12 -27.75
N ILE A 138 -11.32 5.22 -26.88
CA ILE A 138 -10.06 5.89 -27.21
C ILE A 138 -9.36 5.20 -28.39
N LYS A 139 -9.32 3.86 -28.40
CA LYS A 139 -8.73 3.10 -29.52
C LYS A 139 -9.47 3.33 -30.84
N LEU A 140 -10.80 3.41 -30.79
CA LEU A 140 -11.61 3.70 -31.97
C LEU A 140 -11.33 5.11 -32.50
N GLN A 141 -11.34 6.12 -31.62
CA GLN A 141 -11.02 7.51 -31.98
C GLN A 141 -9.61 7.61 -32.61
N HIS A 142 -8.62 6.96 -32.00
CA HIS A 142 -7.27 6.93 -32.55
C HIS A 142 -7.20 6.27 -33.94
N SER A 143 -7.94 5.18 -34.14
CA SER A 143 -8.04 4.53 -35.46
C SER A 143 -8.70 5.44 -36.50
N GLU A 144 -9.72 6.20 -36.11
CA GLU A 144 -10.37 7.19 -36.99
C GLU A 144 -9.41 8.33 -37.37
N GLU A 145 -8.66 8.86 -36.41
CA GLU A 145 -7.64 9.89 -36.65
C GLU A 145 -6.52 9.40 -37.58
N ILE A 146 -6.00 8.18 -37.35
CA ILE A 146 -5.02 7.56 -38.24
C ILE A 146 -5.58 7.43 -39.66
N ASN A 147 -6.84 6.99 -39.80
CA ASN A 147 -7.47 6.86 -41.12
C ASN A 147 -7.64 8.22 -41.80
N LYS A 148 -8.03 9.27 -41.08
CA LYS A 148 -8.09 10.64 -41.62
C LYS A 148 -6.72 11.09 -42.13
N ILE A 149 -5.68 10.93 -41.33
CA ILE A 149 -4.31 11.30 -41.70
C ILE A 149 -3.84 10.51 -42.93
N ARG A 150 -4.12 9.20 -42.99
CA ARG A 150 -3.81 8.37 -44.17
C ARG A 150 -4.50 8.87 -45.43
N ASN A 151 -5.79 9.17 -45.34
CA ASN A 151 -6.56 9.70 -46.47
C ASN A 151 -6.01 11.06 -46.94
N ASP A 152 -5.65 11.95 -46.01
CA ASP A 152 -5.04 13.24 -46.33
C ASP A 152 -3.69 13.08 -47.03
N PHE A 153 -2.85 12.14 -46.56
CA PHE A 153 -1.58 11.83 -47.22
C PHE A 153 -1.79 11.23 -48.61
N GLU A 154 -2.76 10.33 -48.78
CA GLU A 154 -3.08 9.74 -50.08
C GLU A 154 -3.58 10.82 -51.07
N SER A 155 -4.44 11.73 -50.62
CA SER A 155 -4.92 12.85 -51.45
C SER A 155 -3.77 13.75 -51.88
N ARG A 156 -2.90 14.14 -50.94
CA ARG A 156 -1.72 14.98 -51.25
C ARG A 156 -0.74 14.28 -52.19
N ALA A 157 -0.55 12.97 -52.04
CA ALA A 157 0.29 12.19 -52.94
C ALA A 157 -0.27 12.19 -54.38
N LYS A 158 -1.58 11.92 -54.53
CA LYS A 158 -2.28 11.97 -55.83
C LYS A 158 -2.21 13.35 -56.47
N GLU A 159 -2.43 14.41 -55.70
CA GLU A 159 -2.30 15.79 -56.18
C GLU A 159 -0.87 16.11 -56.67
N LEU A 160 0.14 15.62 -55.96
CA LEU A 160 1.54 15.81 -56.32
C LEU A 160 1.90 15.05 -57.60
N GLU A 161 1.50 13.78 -57.70
CA GLU A 161 1.65 12.95 -58.89
C GLU A 161 0.99 13.62 -60.11
N PHE A 162 -0.28 14.02 -59.99
CA PHE A 162 -1.00 14.71 -61.05
C PHE A 162 -0.29 16.00 -61.49
N LYS A 163 0.20 16.79 -60.54
CA LYS A 163 0.93 18.03 -60.84
C LYS A 163 2.22 17.78 -61.62
N TYR A 164 2.99 16.76 -61.27
CA TYR A 164 4.24 16.43 -61.97
C TYR A 164 4.00 15.74 -63.31
N GLU A 165 2.99 14.89 -63.42
CA GLU A 165 2.59 14.27 -64.68
C GLU A 165 2.11 15.33 -65.68
N LYS A 166 1.32 16.31 -65.21
CA LYS A 166 0.94 17.47 -66.03
C LYS A 166 2.18 18.24 -66.52
N LYS A 167 3.09 18.62 -65.60
CA LYS A 167 4.34 19.31 -65.97
C LYS A 167 5.19 18.53 -66.97
N PHE A 168 5.27 17.22 -66.82
CA PHE A 168 6.00 16.34 -67.73
C PHE A 168 5.36 16.34 -69.12
N ASN A 169 4.03 16.21 -69.19
CA ASN A 169 3.31 16.25 -70.46
C ASN A 169 3.43 17.61 -71.14
N ASP A 170 3.30 18.72 -70.39
CA ASP A 170 3.48 20.08 -70.90
C ASP A 170 4.89 20.25 -71.51
N LEU A 171 5.95 19.84 -70.79
CA LEU A 171 7.33 19.88 -71.28
C LEU A 171 7.54 19.01 -72.53
N LYS A 172 6.92 17.82 -72.56
CA LYS A 172 6.97 16.92 -73.71
C LYS A 172 6.31 17.57 -74.93
N THR A 173 5.16 18.22 -74.76
CA THR A 173 4.50 18.94 -75.86
C THR A 173 5.34 20.11 -76.35
N GLU A 174 5.94 20.89 -75.44
CA GLU A 174 6.82 22.01 -75.79
C GLU A 174 8.05 21.56 -76.60
N LEU A 175 8.72 20.50 -76.15
CA LEU A 175 9.86 19.92 -76.86
C LEU A 175 9.50 19.39 -78.25
N ASN A 176 8.35 18.71 -78.37
CA ASN A 176 7.86 18.23 -79.66
C ASN A 176 7.56 19.40 -80.60
N THR A 177 6.86 20.43 -80.12
CA THR A 177 6.59 21.63 -80.94
C THR A 177 7.88 22.31 -81.38
N LYS A 178 8.88 22.41 -80.50
CA LYS A 178 10.19 22.96 -80.87
C LYS A 178 10.88 22.11 -81.92
N HIS A 179 10.85 20.78 -81.78
CA HIS A 179 11.42 19.86 -82.77
C HIS A 179 10.73 19.99 -84.14
N ASP A 180 9.39 20.05 -84.16
CA ASP A 180 8.61 20.24 -85.39
C ASP A 180 8.94 21.59 -86.05
N MET A 181 9.08 22.66 -85.27
CA MET A 181 9.51 23.97 -85.77
C MET A 181 10.92 23.92 -86.37
N GLU A 182 11.88 23.29 -85.69
CA GLU A 182 13.26 23.11 -86.20
C GLU A 182 13.28 22.29 -87.50
N LEU A 183 12.43 21.25 -87.61
CA LEU A 183 12.28 20.47 -88.84
C LEU A 183 11.73 21.32 -89.99
N VAL A 184 10.67 22.09 -89.74
CA VAL A 184 10.08 22.98 -90.75
C VAL A 184 11.10 24.02 -91.21
N GLU A 185 11.86 24.64 -90.29
CA GLU A 185 12.89 25.61 -90.64
C GLU A 185 14.01 24.98 -91.49
N ILE A 186 14.41 23.74 -91.18
CA ILE A 186 15.39 23.00 -91.99
C ILE A 186 14.82 22.69 -93.39
N ASP A 187 13.58 22.25 -93.47
CA ASP A 187 12.93 21.92 -94.74
C ASP A 187 12.72 23.17 -95.61
N GLU A 188 12.32 24.30 -95.04
CA GLU A 188 12.25 25.58 -95.73
C GLU A 188 13.62 26.02 -96.26
N ARG A 189 14.68 25.91 -95.46
CA ARG A 189 16.05 26.20 -95.91
C ARG A 189 16.50 25.28 -97.05
N LYS A 190 16.23 23.98 -96.95
CA LYS A 190 16.57 23.01 -98.00
C LYS A 190 15.77 23.26 -99.28
N ASN A 191 14.47 23.53 -99.17
CA ASN A 191 13.63 23.87 -100.31
C ASN A 191 14.11 25.17 -100.98
N GLY A 192 14.46 26.19 -100.19
CA GLY A 192 15.08 27.40 -100.73
C GLY A 192 16.40 27.13 -101.44
N GLN A 193 17.23 26.20 -100.95
CA GLN A 193 18.45 25.79 -101.64
C GLN A 193 18.15 25.03 -102.94
N ILE A 194 17.13 24.15 -102.95
CA ILE A 194 16.66 23.44 -104.14
C ILE A 194 16.16 24.44 -105.19
N ASP A 195 15.37 25.44 -104.79
CA ASP A 195 14.87 26.48 -105.69
C ASP A 195 16.01 27.31 -106.27
N ASN A 196 16.96 27.73 -105.45
CA ASN A 196 18.16 28.44 -105.90
C ASN A 196 19.00 27.60 -106.87
N LEU A 197 19.17 26.30 -106.58
CA LEU A 197 19.91 25.38 -107.44
C LEU A 197 19.17 25.15 -108.76
N THR A 198 17.85 25.04 -108.72
CA THR A 198 16.98 24.90 -109.90
C THR A 198 17.07 26.15 -110.77
N ALA A 199 16.95 27.34 -110.18
CA ALA A 199 17.12 28.61 -110.88
C ALA A 199 18.54 28.77 -111.47
N HIS A 200 19.57 28.32 -110.75
CA HIS A 200 20.95 28.30 -111.25
C HIS A 200 21.10 27.31 -112.41
N HIS A 201 20.54 26.11 -112.31
CA HIS A 201 20.52 25.12 -113.39
C HIS A 201 19.74 25.62 -114.60
N ASP A 202 18.60 26.28 -114.43
CA ASP A 202 17.82 26.88 -115.52
C ASP A 202 18.59 28.01 -116.20
N ARG A 203 19.32 28.83 -115.41
CA ARG A 203 20.20 29.87 -115.95
C ARG A 203 21.35 29.25 -116.74
N ALA A 204 22.07 28.29 -116.15
CA ALA A 204 23.16 27.58 -116.80
C ALA A 204 22.67 26.81 -118.05
N PHE A 205 21.47 26.24 -118.00
CA PHE A 205 20.84 25.58 -119.14
C PHE A 205 20.48 26.58 -120.24
N ASN A 206 19.95 27.75 -119.90
CA ASN A 206 19.69 28.82 -120.87
C ASN A 206 20.98 29.41 -121.45
N GLU A 207 22.01 29.59 -120.63
CA GLU A 207 23.35 29.99 -121.09
C GLU A 207 23.95 28.92 -122.00
N MET A 208 23.82 27.64 -121.67
CA MET A 208 24.27 26.52 -122.49
C MET A 208 23.43 26.40 -123.78
N LYS A 209 22.12 26.65 -123.72
CA LYS A 209 21.23 26.71 -124.88
C LYS A 209 21.59 27.89 -125.78
N ASN A 210 21.91 29.05 -125.22
CA ASN A 210 22.39 30.21 -125.96
C ASN A 210 23.77 29.93 -126.56
N TYR A 211 24.69 29.32 -125.80
CA TYR A 211 25.99 28.87 -126.28
C TYR A 211 25.86 27.85 -127.41
N TYR A 212 24.93 26.90 -127.32
CA TYR A 212 24.63 25.94 -128.38
C TYR A 212 23.82 26.55 -129.53
N ASN A 213 23.04 27.61 -129.31
CA ASN A 213 22.40 28.40 -130.38
C ASN A 213 23.46 29.21 -131.15
N ASP A 214 24.39 29.84 -130.44
CA ASP A 214 25.53 30.54 -131.01
C ASP A 214 26.47 29.57 -131.72
N ILE A 215 26.69 28.39 -131.14
CA ILE A 215 27.39 27.28 -131.77
C ILE A 215 26.55 26.65 -132.89
N THR A 216 25.23 26.63 -132.90
CA THR A 216 24.49 26.13 -134.07
C THR A 216 24.46 27.14 -135.20
N LEU A 217 24.50 28.45 -134.90
CA LEU A 217 24.81 29.49 -135.88
C LEU A 217 26.25 29.37 -136.39
N ASN A 218 27.23 29.18 -135.50
CA ASN A 218 28.63 28.93 -135.87
C ASN A 218 28.82 27.56 -136.53
N ASN A 219 28.06 26.54 -136.16
CA ASN A 219 28.09 25.18 -136.71
C ASN A 219 27.27 25.11 -137.99
N LEU A 220 26.33 25.98 -138.30
CA LEU A 220 25.87 26.12 -139.68
C LEU A 220 27.01 26.61 -140.58
N ALA A 221 27.94 27.41 -140.06
CA ALA A 221 29.19 27.77 -140.73
C ALA A 221 30.29 26.67 -140.62
N LEU A 222 30.33 25.89 -139.53
CA LEU A 222 31.34 24.86 -139.24
C LEU A 222 30.91 23.44 -139.68
N ILE A 223 29.65 23.15 -139.95
CA ILE A 223 29.12 21.90 -140.57
C ILE A 223 29.55 21.84 -142.04
N SER A 224 29.90 22.99 -142.63
CA SER A 224 30.69 23.03 -143.86
C SER A 224 32.15 22.56 -143.67
N SER A 225 32.66 22.51 -142.44
CA SER A 225 34.07 22.29 -142.09
C SER A 225 34.33 21.05 -141.22
N LEU A 226 33.31 20.47 -140.58
CA LEU A 226 33.43 19.32 -139.66
C LEU A 226 32.61 18.11 -140.12
N LYS A 227 32.41 17.98 -141.44
CA LYS A 227 32.26 16.66 -142.07
C LYS A 227 33.55 15.82 -141.99
N ASP A 228 34.69 16.43 -141.64
CA ASP A 228 36.03 15.81 -141.74
C ASP A 228 36.62 15.22 -140.45
N GLN A 229 35.98 15.36 -139.28
CA GLN A 229 36.65 14.95 -138.02
C GLN A 229 35.77 14.14 -137.06
N MET A 230 34.84 13.36 -137.60
CA MET A 230 33.95 12.46 -136.85
C MET A 230 34.51 11.03 -136.74
N GLU A 231 35.82 10.85 -136.57
CA GLU A 231 36.43 9.51 -136.49
C GLU A 231 37.28 9.28 -135.21
N VAL A 232 37.60 10.31 -134.42
CA VAL A 232 38.69 10.18 -133.41
C VAL A 232 38.23 9.82 -132.00
N LEU A 233 37.01 10.16 -131.57
CA LEU A 233 36.61 10.03 -130.15
C LEU A 233 35.82 8.77 -129.79
N ARG A 234 36.06 7.67 -130.53
CA ARG A 234 35.49 6.35 -130.21
C ARG A 234 36.39 5.48 -129.32
N LYS A 235 37.62 5.93 -129.00
CA LYS A 235 38.67 5.10 -128.35
C LYS A 235 38.98 5.37 -126.87
N GLN A 236 38.28 6.27 -126.17
CA GLN A 236 38.60 6.59 -124.76
C GLN A 236 37.80 5.81 -123.69
N ASN A 237 36.84 4.96 -124.08
CA ASN A 237 35.89 4.37 -123.13
C ASN A 237 36.34 3.05 -122.47
N GLU A 238 37.50 2.49 -122.84
CA GLU A 238 37.96 1.18 -122.33
C GLU A 238 38.96 1.23 -121.16
N ARG A 239 39.43 2.42 -120.74
CA ARG A 239 40.44 2.54 -119.67
C ARG A 239 39.88 2.63 -118.25
N MET A 240 38.59 2.92 -118.07
CA MET A 240 38.00 3.17 -116.74
C MET A 240 37.66 1.88 -115.95
N THR A 241 37.61 0.74 -116.64
CA THR A 241 37.12 -0.54 -116.07
C THR A 241 38.12 -1.23 -115.15
N LYS A 242 39.41 -0.83 -115.14
CA LYS A 242 40.46 -1.46 -114.30
C LYS A 242 40.65 -0.84 -112.90
N GLN A 243 40.33 0.44 -112.69
CA GLN A 243 40.46 1.09 -111.37
C GLN A 243 39.40 0.63 -110.35
N VAL A 244 38.27 0.09 -110.81
CA VAL A 244 37.16 -0.35 -109.96
C VAL A 244 37.45 -1.69 -109.25
N ALA A 245 38.35 -2.51 -109.79
CA ALA A 245 38.67 -3.82 -109.24
C ALA A 245 39.61 -3.74 -108.02
N ASP A 246 40.61 -2.86 -108.06
CA ASP A 246 41.60 -2.70 -106.98
C ASP A 246 40.97 -2.04 -105.74
N LEU A 247 40.10 -1.03 -105.93
CA LEU A 247 39.34 -0.39 -104.85
C LEU A 247 38.38 -1.36 -104.14
N ASN A 248 37.83 -2.35 -104.84
CA ASN A 248 36.92 -3.35 -104.25
C ASN A 248 37.65 -4.42 -103.43
N ALA A 249 38.88 -4.77 -103.79
CA ALA A 249 39.70 -5.73 -103.05
C ALA A 249 40.22 -5.13 -101.73
N GLU A 250 40.60 -3.85 -101.74
CA GLU A 250 41.07 -3.13 -100.55
C GLU A 250 39.93 -2.91 -99.53
N ASN A 251 38.73 -2.60 -100.01
CA ASN A 251 37.54 -2.41 -99.17
C ASN A 251 37.11 -3.70 -98.42
N LYS A 252 37.25 -4.87 -99.07
CA LYS A 252 37.01 -6.18 -98.44
C LYS A 252 38.05 -6.56 -97.38
N LYS A 253 39.29 -6.07 -97.51
CA LYS A 253 40.38 -6.35 -96.56
C LYS A 253 40.21 -5.56 -95.25
N LEU A 254 39.57 -4.39 -95.31
CA LEU A 254 39.32 -3.50 -94.17
C LEU A 254 38.04 -3.84 -93.38
N THR A 255 37.14 -4.67 -93.92
CA THR A 255 35.84 -4.98 -93.29
C THR A 255 35.96 -5.82 -92.01
N ILE A 256 36.86 -6.82 -92.01
CA ILE A 256 37.03 -7.74 -90.87
C ILE A 256 37.67 -7.04 -89.65
N PRO A 257 38.74 -6.24 -89.79
CA PRO A 257 39.26 -5.43 -88.69
C PRO A 257 38.23 -4.45 -88.12
N LEU A 258 37.41 -3.83 -88.98
CA LEU A 258 36.38 -2.88 -88.57
C LEU A 258 35.28 -3.56 -87.73
N GLN A 259 34.81 -4.74 -88.15
CA GLN A 259 33.83 -5.51 -87.37
C GLN A 259 34.37 -5.92 -86.00
N LYS A 260 35.64 -6.35 -85.93
CA LYS A 260 36.27 -6.73 -84.66
C LYS A 260 36.41 -5.53 -83.72
N ALA A 261 36.85 -4.38 -84.24
CA ALA A 261 36.94 -3.15 -83.46
C ALA A 261 35.56 -2.67 -82.96
N LEU A 262 34.50 -2.80 -83.77
CA LEU A 262 33.14 -2.45 -83.34
C LEU A 262 32.61 -3.39 -82.24
N ALA A 263 32.90 -4.69 -82.31
CA ALA A 263 32.55 -5.65 -81.27
C ALA A 263 33.29 -5.38 -79.96
N ASP A 264 34.60 -5.09 -80.03
CA ASP A 264 35.41 -4.73 -78.87
C ASP A 264 34.89 -3.42 -78.23
N VAL A 265 34.50 -2.42 -79.02
CA VAL A 265 33.89 -1.18 -78.52
C VAL A 265 32.56 -1.44 -77.81
N GLN A 266 31.72 -2.35 -78.31
CA GLN A 266 30.49 -2.73 -77.61
C GLN A 266 30.77 -3.42 -76.28
N GLU A 267 31.73 -4.35 -76.24
CA GLU A 267 32.08 -5.07 -75.02
C GLU A 267 32.71 -4.14 -73.98
N TYR A 268 33.60 -3.23 -74.37
CA TYR A 268 34.15 -2.23 -73.45
C TYR A 268 33.08 -1.25 -72.94
N LYS A 269 32.11 -0.85 -73.76
CA LYS A 269 30.96 -0.05 -73.28
C LYS A 269 30.13 -0.80 -72.25
N ARG A 270 29.90 -2.10 -72.44
CA ARG A 270 29.17 -2.96 -71.49
C ARG A 270 29.93 -3.07 -70.16
N GLN A 271 31.24 -3.29 -70.21
CA GLN A 271 32.10 -3.35 -69.02
C GLN A 271 32.13 -2.02 -68.27
N LEU A 272 32.21 -0.90 -68.99
CA LEU A 272 32.17 0.45 -68.39
C LEU A 272 30.85 0.70 -67.65
N GLN A 273 29.71 0.35 -68.25
CA GLN A 273 28.40 0.47 -67.60
C GLN A 273 28.29 -0.39 -66.34
N ASN A 274 28.83 -1.60 -66.35
CA ASN A 274 28.87 -2.44 -65.16
C ASN A 274 29.76 -1.84 -64.06
N TYR A 275 30.93 -1.33 -64.43
CA TYR A 275 31.83 -0.66 -63.50
C TYR A 275 31.19 0.59 -62.85
N GLU A 276 30.43 1.38 -63.63
CA GLU A 276 29.67 2.52 -63.11
C GLU A 276 28.60 2.08 -62.10
N LYS A 277 27.87 1.00 -62.39
CA LYS A 277 26.89 0.42 -61.45
C LYS A 277 27.56 -0.06 -60.16
N ASP A 278 28.68 -0.77 -60.28
CA ASP A 278 29.42 -1.27 -59.11
C ASP A 278 29.95 -0.13 -58.24
N LYS A 279 30.40 0.97 -58.86
CA LYS A 279 30.85 2.17 -58.15
C LYS A 279 29.72 2.82 -57.35
N ILE A 280 28.51 2.89 -57.91
CA ILE A 280 27.32 3.42 -57.21
C ILE A 280 26.95 2.49 -56.04
N SER A 281 26.90 1.18 -56.28
CA SER A 281 26.62 0.17 -55.25
C SER A 281 27.65 0.19 -54.10
N LEU A 282 28.94 0.35 -54.42
CA LEU A 282 30.00 0.49 -53.43
C LEU A 282 29.83 1.77 -52.58
N THR A 283 29.41 2.87 -53.19
CA THR A 283 29.18 4.13 -52.47
C THR A 283 27.99 3.99 -51.52
N ASN A 284 26.89 3.39 -51.98
CA ASN A 284 25.70 3.15 -51.16
C ASN A 284 25.98 2.20 -49.99
N THR A 285 26.71 1.10 -50.23
CA THR A 285 27.08 0.15 -49.18
C THR A 285 28.03 0.76 -48.16
N LYS A 286 28.98 1.61 -48.58
CA LYS A 286 29.84 2.37 -47.66
C LYS A 286 29.05 3.36 -46.80
N SER A 287 28.08 4.07 -47.38
CA SER A 287 27.20 4.97 -46.60
C SER A 287 26.42 4.18 -45.55
N LYS A 288 25.82 3.07 -45.96
CA LYS A 288 25.03 2.22 -45.07
C LYS A 288 25.87 1.59 -43.97
N LEU A 289 27.11 1.16 -44.28
CA LEU A 289 28.05 0.66 -43.28
C LEU A 289 28.44 1.76 -42.27
N SER A 290 28.64 3.00 -42.73
CA SER A 290 28.95 4.11 -41.83
C SER A 290 27.77 4.44 -40.90
N GLU A 291 26.53 4.36 -41.40
CA GLU A 291 25.33 4.56 -40.59
C GLU A 291 25.17 3.46 -39.55
N THR A 292 25.29 2.18 -39.95
CA THR A 292 25.15 1.06 -39.02
C THR A 292 26.26 1.01 -37.97
N LEU A 293 27.48 1.45 -38.29
CA LEU A 293 28.56 1.57 -37.30
C LEU A 293 28.25 2.64 -36.25
N LYS A 294 27.67 3.78 -36.65
CA LYS A 294 27.23 4.82 -35.70
C LYS A 294 26.08 4.33 -34.81
N GLU A 295 25.13 3.61 -35.39
CA GLU A 295 24.05 2.99 -34.62
C GLU A 295 24.59 1.97 -33.61
N LEU A 296 25.54 1.13 -34.01
CA LEU A 296 26.20 0.17 -33.12
C LEU A 296 26.90 0.87 -31.95
N GLU A 297 27.66 1.92 -32.23
CA GLU A 297 28.37 2.70 -31.20
C GLU A 297 27.38 3.34 -30.22
N ASN A 298 26.29 3.92 -30.71
CA ASN A 298 25.24 4.48 -29.86
C ASN A 298 24.58 3.43 -28.96
N VAL A 299 24.31 2.23 -29.50
CA VAL A 299 23.72 1.12 -28.74
C VAL A 299 24.71 0.60 -27.69
N GLN A 300 26.00 0.50 -28.02
CA GLN A 300 27.05 0.12 -27.06
C GLN A 300 27.13 1.11 -25.90
N TRP A 301 27.15 2.42 -26.18
CA TRP A 301 27.11 3.44 -25.14
C TRP A 301 25.88 3.35 -24.24
N ALA A 302 24.70 3.13 -24.84
CA ALA A 302 23.46 2.97 -24.08
C ALA A 302 23.48 1.70 -23.22
N TYR A 303 24.05 0.61 -23.74
CA TYR A 303 24.23 -0.64 -23.02
C TYR A 303 25.15 -0.48 -21.81
N ASP A 304 26.33 0.12 -21.99
CA ASP A 304 27.30 0.36 -20.92
C ASP A 304 26.71 1.25 -19.81
N ALA A 305 26.01 2.33 -20.21
CA ALA A 305 25.31 3.21 -19.27
C ALA A 305 24.21 2.49 -18.49
N LEU A 306 23.45 1.60 -19.15
CA LEU A 306 22.41 0.82 -18.50
C LEU A 306 23.00 -0.23 -17.56
N GLN A 307 24.11 -0.86 -17.94
CA GLN A 307 24.80 -1.85 -17.12
C GLN A 307 25.34 -1.23 -15.82
N LEU A 308 25.99 -0.06 -15.90
CA LEU A 308 26.43 0.68 -14.71
C LEU A 308 25.27 1.04 -13.78
N ARG A 309 24.12 1.46 -14.34
CA ARG A 309 22.92 1.74 -13.55
C ARG A 309 22.36 0.48 -12.88
N PHE A 310 22.37 -0.64 -13.59
CA PHE A 310 21.91 -1.92 -13.08
C PHE A 310 22.77 -2.41 -11.92
N GLU A 311 24.10 -2.35 -12.06
CA GLU A 311 25.04 -2.71 -11.00
C GLU A 311 24.80 -1.88 -9.74
N LYS A 312 24.65 -0.56 -9.89
CA LYS A 312 24.33 0.34 -8.77
C LYS A 312 22.99 0.00 -8.10
N LEU A 313 21.94 -0.26 -8.87
CA LEU A 313 20.64 -0.65 -8.32
C LEU A 313 20.72 -2.00 -7.58
N GLN A 314 21.54 -2.92 -8.07
CA GLN A 314 21.76 -4.21 -7.43
C GLN A 314 22.50 -4.05 -6.09
N GLU A 315 23.50 -3.17 -6.03
CA GLU A 315 24.18 -2.78 -4.78
C GLU A 315 23.22 -2.15 -3.78
N GLU A 316 22.43 -1.15 -4.19
CA GLU A 316 21.44 -0.49 -3.33
C GLU A 316 20.40 -1.48 -2.79
N ARG A 317 19.94 -2.42 -3.63
CA ARG A 317 19.02 -3.49 -3.22
C ARG A 317 19.65 -4.40 -2.19
N ASN A 318 20.89 -4.83 -2.40
CA ASN A 318 21.61 -5.70 -1.47
C ASN A 318 21.82 -4.99 -0.13
N GLU A 319 22.25 -3.73 -0.16
CA GLU A 319 22.45 -2.93 1.05
C GLU A 319 21.14 -2.76 1.83
N LEU A 320 20.03 -2.48 1.15
CA LEU A 320 18.73 -2.35 1.79
C LEU A 320 18.29 -3.67 2.45
N HIS A 321 18.54 -4.80 1.77
CA HIS A 321 18.26 -6.12 2.32
C HIS A 321 19.09 -6.40 3.58
N ASP A 322 20.39 -6.11 3.56
CA ASP A 322 21.27 -6.29 4.70
C ASP A 322 20.88 -5.40 5.88
N ARG A 323 20.51 -4.14 5.63
CA ARG A 323 20.01 -3.22 6.65
C ARG A 323 18.70 -3.73 7.27
N PHE A 324 17.79 -4.25 6.45
CA PHE A 324 16.53 -4.82 6.91
C PHE A 324 16.76 -6.04 7.82
N VAL A 325 17.62 -6.97 7.40
CA VAL A 325 17.97 -8.17 8.19
C VAL A 325 18.61 -7.75 9.52
N LYS A 326 19.57 -6.82 9.50
CA LYS A 326 20.20 -6.28 10.72
C LYS A 326 19.17 -5.65 11.66
N ALA A 327 18.27 -4.82 11.15
CA ALA A 327 17.25 -4.16 11.97
C ALA A 327 16.29 -5.17 12.62
N ILE A 328 15.89 -6.23 11.90
CA ILE A 328 15.07 -7.31 12.46
C ILE A 328 15.82 -8.02 13.59
N LEU A 329 17.08 -8.41 13.37
CA LEU A 329 17.88 -9.11 14.37
C LEU A 329 18.08 -8.25 15.61
N GLU A 330 18.32 -6.94 15.46
CA GLU A 330 18.43 -6.02 16.60
C GLU A 330 17.12 -5.92 17.40
N VAL A 331 15.97 -5.83 16.73
CA VAL A 331 14.65 -5.78 17.40
C VAL A 331 14.38 -7.10 18.12
N GLN A 332 14.66 -8.24 17.49
CA GLN A 332 14.54 -9.56 18.09
C GLN A 332 15.46 -9.71 19.31
N GLN A 333 16.71 -9.25 19.22
CA GLN A 333 17.64 -9.28 20.34
C GLN A 333 17.16 -8.40 21.50
N LYS A 334 16.75 -7.15 21.24
CA LYS A 334 16.25 -6.23 22.26
C LYS A 334 15.00 -6.76 22.96
N THR A 335 14.05 -7.28 22.20
CA THR A 335 12.83 -7.89 22.74
C THR A 335 13.13 -9.18 23.49
N GLY A 336 14.04 -10.03 22.98
CA GLY A 336 14.52 -11.23 23.66
C GLY A 336 15.14 -10.94 25.02
N VAL A 337 16.06 -9.97 25.10
CA VAL A 337 16.68 -9.55 26.37
C VAL A 337 15.63 -9.00 27.34
N LYS A 338 14.68 -8.18 26.87
CA LYS A 338 13.58 -7.67 27.69
C LYS A 338 12.69 -8.80 28.24
N ASN A 339 12.37 -9.78 27.41
CA ASN A 339 11.56 -10.93 27.82
C ASN A 339 12.28 -11.78 28.87
N ILE A 340 13.58 -12.06 28.69
CA ILE A 340 14.39 -12.77 29.67
C ILE A 340 14.42 -12.02 31.01
N LEU A 341 14.58 -10.69 30.98
CA LEU A 341 14.60 -9.86 32.18
C LEU A 341 13.24 -9.89 32.91
N LEU A 342 12.14 -9.77 32.18
CA LEU A 342 10.78 -9.86 32.74
C LEU A 342 10.51 -11.25 33.32
N GLN A 343 10.93 -12.31 32.63
CA GLN A 343 10.79 -13.68 33.11
C GLN A 343 11.56 -13.90 34.41
N LYS A 344 12.83 -13.45 34.50
CA LYS A 344 13.60 -13.48 35.75
C LYS A 344 12.96 -12.67 36.87
N ARG A 345 12.36 -11.51 36.55
CA ARG A 345 11.65 -10.69 37.53
C ARG A 345 10.41 -11.40 38.06
N ILE A 346 9.63 -12.04 37.19
CA ILE A 346 8.46 -12.84 37.57
C ILE A 346 8.91 -14.01 38.44
N GLU A 347 9.92 -14.76 38.02
CA GLU A 347 10.47 -15.90 38.77
C GLU A 347 10.92 -15.50 40.18
N ASN A 348 11.69 -14.42 40.31
CA ASN A 348 12.10 -13.90 41.62
C ASN A 348 10.89 -13.46 42.47
N LEU A 349 9.90 -12.78 41.88
CA LEU A 349 8.70 -12.37 42.62
C LEU A 349 7.87 -13.57 43.07
N SER A 350 7.77 -14.62 42.23
CA SER A 350 7.12 -15.89 42.56
C SER A 350 7.84 -16.60 43.71
N GLN A 351 9.16 -16.72 43.66
CA GLN A 351 9.95 -17.31 44.76
C GLN A 351 9.77 -16.55 46.08
N VAL A 352 9.76 -15.22 46.01
CA VAL A 352 9.49 -14.36 47.19
C VAL A 352 8.07 -14.58 47.72
N ALA A 353 7.09 -14.73 46.83
CA ALA A 353 5.70 -15.02 47.22
C ALA A 353 5.58 -16.40 47.88
N GLU A 354 6.14 -17.45 47.27
CA GLU A 354 6.17 -18.82 47.80
C GLU A 354 6.85 -18.89 49.17
N HIS A 355 8.00 -18.22 49.33
CA HIS A 355 8.70 -18.14 50.61
C HIS A 355 7.85 -17.41 51.68
N ARG A 356 7.15 -16.33 51.31
CA ARG A 356 6.23 -15.63 52.22
C ARG A 356 5.03 -16.50 52.59
N GLU A 357 4.45 -17.22 51.64
CA GLU A 357 3.34 -18.15 51.89
C GLU A 357 3.77 -19.29 52.82
N ALA A 358 4.97 -19.86 52.62
CA ALA A 358 5.53 -20.87 53.51
C ALA A 358 5.67 -20.36 54.95
N ILE A 359 6.24 -19.17 55.14
CA ILE A 359 6.34 -18.53 56.47
C ILE A 359 4.95 -18.29 57.07
N ILE A 360 3.99 -17.78 56.29
CA ILE A 360 2.62 -17.56 56.76
C ILE A 360 1.98 -18.89 57.18
N GLY A 361 2.22 -19.98 56.44
CA GLY A 361 1.77 -21.33 56.76
C GLY A 361 2.35 -21.84 58.07
N GLU A 362 3.67 -21.73 58.27
CA GLU A 362 4.36 -22.12 59.51
C GLU A 362 3.86 -21.32 60.72
N LEU A 363 3.77 -19.99 60.59
CA LEU A 363 3.26 -19.12 61.65
C LEU A 363 1.79 -19.42 61.99
N SER A 364 0.98 -19.75 60.98
CA SER A 364 -0.42 -20.14 61.20
C SER A 364 -0.54 -21.48 61.90
N ALA A 365 0.36 -22.44 61.61
CA ALA A 365 0.42 -23.73 62.29
C ALA A 365 0.91 -23.61 63.75
N ALA A 366 1.83 -22.69 64.03
CA ALA A 366 2.32 -22.41 65.39
C ALA A 366 1.30 -21.62 66.26
N ALA A 367 0.41 -20.85 65.63
CA ALA A 367 -0.61 -20.08 66.33
C ALA A 367 -1.83 -20.94 66.73
N GLN A 368 -2.01 -21.23 68.03
CA GLN A 368 -3.13 -22.03 68.56
C GLN A 368 -4.54 -21.44 68.34
N LYS A 369 -4.66 -20.20 67.83
CA LYS A 369 -5.94 -19.56 67.47
C LYS A 369 -5.80 -18.79 66.15
N PRO A 370 -6.62 -19.06 65.13
CA PRO A 370 -6.51 -18.36 63.85
C PRO A 370 -7.08 -16.93 63.96
N PRO A 371 -6.35 -15.88 63.54
CA PRO A 371 -6.83 -14.50 63.54
C PRO A 371 -7.68 -14.21 62.27
N ALA A 372 -8.68 -15.03 61.98
CA ALA A 372 -9.43 -14.95 60.71
C ALA A 372 -10.19 -13.61 60.53
N LYS A 373 -10.64 -12.99 61.64
CA LYS A 373 -11.48 -11.77 61.60
C LYS A 373 -10.71 -10.46 61.49
N SER A 374 -9.41 -10.42 61.83
CA SER A 374 -8.59 -9.20 61.71
C SER A 374 -7.99 -9.04 60.31
N ASN A 375 -7.68 -10.15 59.63
CA ASN A 375 -7.05 -10.12 58.31
C ASN A 375 -8.02 -9.67 57.20
N GLN A 376 -9.29 -10.09 57.23
CA GLN A 376 -10.29 -9.66 56.24
C GLN A 376 -10.51 -8.14 56.23
N LYS A 377 -10.60 -7.51 57.40
CA LYS A 377 -10.71 -6.04 57.49
C LYS A 377 -9.48 -5.32 56.97
N LEU A 378 -8.28 -5.87 57.20
CA LEU A 378 -7.03 -5.32 56.67
C LEU A 378 -6.95 -5.49 55.15
N GLU A 379 -7.36 -6.64 54.61
CA GLU A 379 -7.46 -6.88 53.16
C GLU A 379 -8.46 -5.94 52.49
N GLU A 380 -9.64 -5.73 53.08
CA GLU A 380 -10.61 -4.74 52.59
C GLU A 380 -10.04 -3.33 52.59
N ILE A 381 -9.28 -2.94 53.62
CA ILE A 381 -8.62 -1.63 53.68
C ILE A 381 -7.54 -1.52 52.60
N LEU A 382 -6.73 -2.57 52.38
CA LEU A 382 -5.70 -2.59 51.34
C LEU A 382 -6.32 -2.54 49.94
N ALA A 383 -7.39 -3.29 49.69
CA ALA A 383 -8.12 -3.28 48.44
C ALA A 383 -8.69 -1.88 48.16
N LYS A 384 -9.32 -1.24 49.16
CA LYS A 384 -9.81 0.14 49.04
C LYS A 384 -8.68 1.12 48.74
N LYS A 385 -7.55 1.03 49.45
CA LYS A 385 -6.39 1.89 49.20
C LYS A 385 -5.83 1.70 47.79
N ASN A 386 -5.71 0.46 47.31
CA ASN A 386 -5.24 0.16 45.96
C ASN A 386 -6.21 0.69 44.89
N ALA A 387 -7.51 0.57 45.11
CA ALA A 387 -8.52 1.16 44.23
C ALA A 387 -8.39 2.69 44.20
N THR A 388 -8.26 3.35 45.35
CA THR A 388 -8.02 4.80 45.42
C THR A 388 -6.73 5.21 44.72
N ILE A 389 -5.65 4.43 44.84
CA ILE A 389 -4.39 4.68 44.11
C ILE A 389 -4.63 4.61 42.60
N SER A 390 -5.33 3.58 42.11
CA SER A 390 -5.66 3.43 40.70
C SER A 390 -6.54 4.57 40.19
N ASP A 391 -7.55 4.99 40.95
CA ASP A 391 -8.43 6.10 40.61
C ASP A 391 -7.66 7.42 40.53
N LEU A 392 -6.78 7.69 41.50
CA LEU A 392 -5.95 8.89 41.50
C LEU A 392 -4.94 8.90 40.36
N GLN A 393 -4.36 7.76 40.00
CA GLN A 393 -3.49 7.64 38.82
C GLN A 393 -4.25 7.91 37.53
N TYR A 394 -5.48 7.40 37.41
CA TYR A 394 -6.36 7.67 36.28
C TYR A 394 -6.75 9.15 36.19
N GLU A 395 -7.14 9.75 37.32
CA GLU A 395 -7.46 11.17 37.42
C GLU A 395 -6.28 12.06 37.04
N LEU A 396 -5.08 11.75 37.52
CA LEU A 396 -3.85 12.44 37.14
C LEU A 396 -3.62 12.35 35.62
N ALA A 397 -3.78 11.17 35.04
CA ALA A 397 -3.65 10.99 33.59
C ALA A 397 -4.69 11.77 32.79
N ARG A 398 -5.94 11.81 33.29
CA ARG A 398 -7.03 12.59 32.67
C ARG A 398 -6.75 14.08 32.71
N VAL A 399 -6.26 14.61 33.84
CA VAL A 399 -5.92 16.03 34.00
C VAL A 399 -4.71 16.41 33.15
N CYS A 400 -3.66 15.57 33.10
CA CYS A 400 -2.52 15.82 32.21
C CYS A 400 -2.96 15.87 30.75
N LYS A 401 -3.87 14.99 30.34
CA LYS A 401 -4.42 15.01 28.98
C LYS A 401 -5.28 16.25 28.70
N ALA A 402 -6.14 16.63 29.64
CA ALA A 402 -6.91 17.87 29.54
C ALA A 402 -6.03 19.11 29.39
N HIS A 403 -4.93 19.16 30.15
CA HIS A 403 -3.93 20.20 30.04
C HIS A 403 -3.26 20.23 28.65
N ASP A 404 -2.85 19.06 28.14
CA ASP A 404 -2.21 18.95 26.83
C ASP A 404 -3.16 19.34 25.68
N ASP A 405 -4.43 18.90 25.74
CA ASP A 405 -5.46 19.27 24.75
C ASP A 405 -5.72 20.79 24.77
N LEU A 406 -5.72 21.40 25.95
CA LEU A 406 -5.88 22.84 26.13
C LEU A 406 -4.68 23.62 25.59
N LEU A 407 -3.45 23.14 25.81
CA LEU A 407 -2.25 23.72 25.20
C LEU A 407 -2.32 23.67 23.67
N GLU A 408 -2.75 22.54 23.10
CA GLU A 408 -2.89 22.37 21.66
C GLU A 408 -3.94 23.35 21.08
N MET A 409 -5.10 23.49 21.73
CA MET A 409 -6.11 24.48 21.35
C MET A 409 -5.60 25.93 21.43
N TYR A 410 -4.87 26.29 22.49
CA TYR A 410 -4.32 27.64 22.60
C TYR A 410 -3.25 27.90 21.54
N GLU A 411 -2.38 26.93 21.25
CA GLU A 411 -1.42 27.02 20.16
C GLU A 411 -2.11 27.22 18.81
N GLU A 412 -3.18 26.46 18.53
CA GLU A 412 -3.98 26.64 17.31
C GLU A 412 -4.64 28.02 17.24
N LYS A 413 -5.17 28.52 18.35
CA LYS A 413 -5.77 29.86 18.42
C LYS A 413 -4.74 30.97 18.20
N LEU A 414 -3.56 30.87 18.80
CA LEU A 414 -2.48 31.83 18.58
C LEU A 414 -2.04 31.88 17.12
N VAL A 415 -1.93 30.71 16.47
CA VAL A 415 -1.65 30.62 15.03
C VAL A 415 -2.77 31.27 14.20
N GLN A 416 -4.04 31.10 14.57
CA GLN A 416 -5.17 31.77 13.91
C GLN A 416 -5.10 33.31 14.01
N TYR A 417 -4.57 33.85 15.11
CA TYR A 417 -4.36 35.29 15.29
C TYR A 417 -3.01 35.79 14.74
N GLY A 418 -2.26 34.93 14.05
CA GLY A 418 -1.01 35.30 13.37
C GLY A 418 0.22 35.33 14.28
N ILE A 419 0.17 34.71 15.46
CA ILE A 419 1.29 34.59 16.40
C ILE A 419 1.91 33.18 16.23
N PRO A 420 3.09 33.03 15.61
CA PRO A 420 3.75 31.75 15.42
C PRO A 420 4.27 31.16 16.74
N ARG A 421 4.32 29.83 16.84
CA ARG A 421 4.80 29.10 18.04
C ARG A 421 6.19 29.54 18.51
N GLY A 422 7.05 30.02 17.61
CA GLY A 422 8.40 30.49 17.93
C GLY A 422 8.44 31.84 18.69
N GLU A 423 7.36 32.62 18.67
CA GLU A 423 7.30 33.95 19.30
C GLU A 423 6.86 33.91 20.78
N LEU A 424 6.49 32.73 21.30
CA LEU A 424 6.03 32.56 22.68
C LEU A 424 7.13 32.75 23.73
N GLY A 425 8.41 32.55 23.37
CA GLY A 425 9.56 32.74 24.28
C GLY A 425 9.70 31.68 25.39
N PHE A 426 8.78 30.72 25.50
CA PHE A 426 8.85 29.57 26.41
C PHE A 426 8.24 28.32 25.77
N THR A 427 8.68 27.14 26.23
CA THR A 427 8.11 25.85 25.81
C THR A 427 7.21 25.30 26.93
N PRO A 428 5.92 25.08 26.67
CA PRO A 428 5.01 24.51 27.66
C PRO A 428 5.50 23.13 28.13
N PHE A 429 5.53 22.92 29.45
CA PHE A 429 5.94 21.65 30.04
C PHE A 429 4.78 20.64 29.99
N ARG A 430 5.05 19.40 29.53
CA ARG A 430 4.06 18.32 29.47
C ARG A 430 4.48 17.18 30.41
N ILE A 431 3.54 16.71 31.23
CA ILE A 431 3.76 15.64 32.20
C ILE A 431 3.35 14.30 31.57
N ILE A 432 4.21 13.29 31.67
CA ILE A 432 3.87 11.91 31.31
C ILE A 432 3.64 11.13 32.60
N PRO A 433 2.39 10.73 32.90
CA PRO A 433 2.07 9.91 34.07
C PRO A 433 2.84 8.58 34.08
N GLU A 434 3.21 8.10 35.27
CA GLU A 434 3.87 6.79 35.42
C GLU A 434 3.02 5.66 34.81
N GLY A 435 3.69 4.76 34.06
CA GLY A 435 3.03 3.64 33.39
C GLY A 435 2.52 3.94 31.97
N GLN A 436 2.56 5.19 31.51
CA GLN A 436 2.29 5.53 30.10
C GLN A 436 3.58 5.51 29.25
N GLY A 437 3.49 4.93 28.06
CA GLY A 437 4.61 4.87 27.10
C GLY A 437 4.86 6.18 26.33
N GLY A 438 4.06 7.22 26.58
CA GLY A 438 4.11 8.51 25.90
C GLY A 438 2.87 9.36 26.22
N LEU A 439 2.74 10.52 25.57
CA LEU A 439 1.57 11.41 25.73
C LEU A 439 0.28 10.68 25.35
N ALA A 440 -0.80 10.91 26.12
CA ALA A 440 -2.09 10.29 25.89
C ALA A 440 -2.71 10.73 24.55
N LYS A 441 -3.32 9.79 23.83
CA LYS A 441 -3.98 9.97 22.52
C LYS A 441 -5.50 9.80 22.66
N GLY A 442 -6.28 10.66 22.01
CA GLY A 442 -7.75 10.72 22.11
C GLY A 442 -8.24 11.87 23.00
N PRO A 443 -9.52 12.27 22.91
CA PRO A 443 -10.03 13.45 23.61
C PRO A 443 -10.12 13.23 25.13
N ALA A 444 -9.76 14.23 25.94
CA ALA A 444 -9.82 14.18 27.41
C ALA A 444 -11.24 14.02 28.01
N GLY A 445 -12.30 13.86 27.19
CA GLY A 445 -13.69 13.76 27.66
C GLY A 445 -14.26 15.06 28.22
N LEU A 446 -13.55 16.19 28.12
CA LEU A 446 -14.06 17.51 28.47
C LEU A 446 -15.04 18.01 27.42
N ALA A 447 -16.27 17.51 27.46
CA ALA A 447 -17.41 18.22 26.90
C ALA A 447 -17.68 19.44 27.78
N THR A 448 -17.02 20.56 27.50
CA THR A 448 -17.44 21.85 28.06
C THR A 448 -18.86 22.09 27.56
N LYS A 449 -19.85 22.00 28.46
CA LYS A 449 -21.19 22.55 28.21
C LYS A 449 -21.04 24.06 28.10
N ASN A 450 -20.70 24.54 26.90
CA ASN A 450 -20.83 25.94 26.56
C ASN A 450 -22.32 26.26 26.66
N ARG A 451 -22.66 27.12 27.62
CA ARG A 451 -23.98 27.69 27.79
C ARG A 451 -24.13 28.93 26.92
#